data_AF-A0A2V9YBG8-F1
#
_entry.id   AF-A0A2V9YBG8-F1
#
_cell.length_a   1.000
_cell.length_b   1.000
_cell.length_c   1.000
_cell.angle_alpha   90.00
_cell.angle_beta   90.00
_cell.angle_gamma   90.00
#
_symmetry.space_group_name_H-M   'P 1'
#
loop_
_entity.id
_entity.type
_entity.pdbx_description
1 polymer ?
#
loop_
_entity_poly.entity_id
_entity_poly.type
_entity_poly.pdbx_seq_one_letter_code
_entity_poly.pdbx_strand_id
1 'polypeptide(L)'
;MKAISRRKASKDPTMASTASLRSRRSAAQLHALVGVEREIKANDPNSRRKYLQDFSQAFRSYESVLESSKVERSVCEADIVLIGDYHALPAAQHFAGSLLAQRAKAADRPVVLGVETVFSRDQHILEEWLRREIEEDELRERVRFDLDWGYEWAPFYELLETAREHNTPVYGLDCMPRGDLRRAPIHDRHAAEKIAEVGAQHPDAVIVVLFGESHLAPTHLPQLLRAGLKNKRLLTVLQNVDALYWQAAGEQDHVEAVRVADDVICVFNSTPLEKYESYRLCLDRWSEKDADSPDLAPTVYNLIDGLLRFLGINRYASHNGTQPKFLVDLLPEVHCHPSDEQLCRLLWRKDRAEEEKEAVLQRLEERGSAYVARLNTLYVREFRMAYTAEEVARFLHHACRGLPLRANGHISDPIGAEDLFYARALENALAYLGSRVVYPPRPPLREADLYELYEQTCEDVEQQSLFSFGEFMKMADFMILHREFELDPRRFPETPKPIEEGVQSTGEKFDYATQQLGYLLGSDLYDAYLEGRVTRGVLRRLFLTHLEPLGAARDMYFSLVRKVRAGRKRERGEAGK
;
A
#
# COMPACT_ATOMS: atom_id res chain seq x y z
N MET A 1 -8.76 17.86 -99.64
CA MET A 1 -8.83 16.40 -99.92
C MET A 1 -8.38 15.65 -98.67
N LYS A 2 -9.12 14.61 -98.28
CA LYS A 2 -8.99 13.69 -97.12
C LYS A 2 -9.64 14.11 -95.80
N ALA A 3 -10.82 13.54 -95.59
CA ALA A 3 -11.31 13.11 -94.29
C ALA A 3 -10.52 11.88 -93.80
N ILE A 4 -10.48 11.66 -92.47
CA ILE A 4 -10.69 10.38 -91.74
C ILE A 4 -9.87 10.30 -90.43
N SER A 5 -10.61 9.88 -89.39
CA SER A 5 -10.24 9.11 -88.19
C SER A 5 -9.82 9.82 -86.89
N ARG A 6 -10.82 9.89 -86.00
CA ARG A 6 -10.72 9.79 -84.54
C ARG A 6 -9.67 8.75 -84.12
N ARG A 7 -8.79 9.11 -83.18
CA ARG A 7 -8.17 8.16 -82.23
C ARG A 7 -8.78 8.41 -80.86
N LYS A 8 -9.32 7.34 -80.28
CA LYS A 8 -9.90 7.25 -78.93
C LYS A 8 -8.94 7.85 -77.89
N ALA A 9 -9.44 8.79 -77.10
CA ALA A 9 -8.93 9.01 -75.76
C ALA A 9 -9.49 7.87 -74.87
N SER A 10 -8.66 6.87 -74.57
CA SER A 10 -8.83 6.08 -73.34
C SER A 10 -7.60 6.34 -72.47
N LYS A 11 -7.75 7.26 -71.53
CA LYS A 11 -6.98 7.24 -70.29
C LYS A 11 -8.00 7.12 -69.18
N ASP A 12 -8.39 5.88 -68.88
CA ASP A 12 -8.91 5.57 -67.57
C ASP A 12 -7.87 6.05 -66.54
N PRO A 13 -8.26 6.79 -65.50
CA PRO A 13 -7.37 7.02 -64.38
C PRO A 13 -7.11 5.63 -63.78
N THR A 14 -5.85 5.20 -63.79
CA THR A 14 -5.39 4.03 -63.06
C THR A 14 -5.79 4.22 -61.59
N MET A 15 -6.93 3.65 -61.19
CA MET A 15 -7.29 3.52 -59.79
C MET A 15 -6.18 2.69 -59.15
N ALA A 16 -5.41 3.33 -58.27
CA ALA A 16 -4.44 2.62 -57.45
C ALA A 16 -5.17 1.47 -56.75
N SER A 17 -4.57 0.27 -56.76
CA SER A 17 -5.19 -0.88 -56.10
C SER A 17 -5.49 -0.53 -54.64
N THR A 18 -6.58 -1.06 -54.09
CA THR A 18 -6.93 -0.85 -52.68
C THR A 18 -5.74 -1.15 -51.75
N ALA A 19 -4.95 -2.18 -52.04
CA ALA A 19 -3.69 -2.49 -51.36
C ALA A 19 -2.63 -1.38 -51.46
N SER A 20 -2.46 -0.75 -52.63
CA SER A 20 -1.56 0.40 -52.83
C SER A 20 -2.04 1.65 -52.09
N LEU A 21 -3.35 1.88 -51.98
CA LEU A 21 -3.91 3.00 -51.25
C LEU A 21 -3.80 2.78 -49.72
N ARG A 22 -4.03 1.55 -49.25
CA ARG A 22 -3.84 1.12 -47.86
C ARG A 22 -2.40 1.31 -47.38
N SER A 23 -1.41 0.84 -48.15
CA SER A 23 0.01 1.01 -47.82
C SER A 23 0.46 2.47 -47.80
N ARG A 24 -0.09 3.33 -48.68
CA ARG A 24 0.26 4.77 -48.70
C ARG A 24 -0.37 5.55 -47.55
N ARG A 25 -1.55 5.15 -47.05
CA ARG A 25 -2.25 5.83 -45.95
C ARG A 25 -1.53 5.69 -44.61
N SER A 26 -0.95 4.52 -44.32
CA SER A 26 -0.23 4.26 -43.06
C SER A 26 1.27 4.58 -43.12
N ALA A 27 1.87 4.73 -44.30
CA ALA A 27 3.32 4.90 -44.46
C ALA A 27 3.89 6.10 -43.68
N ALA A 28 3.21 7.25 -43.68
CA ALA A 28 3.68 8.43 -42.95
C ALA A 28 3.63 8.23 -41.42
N GLN A 29 2.54 7.62 -40.91
CA GLN A 29 2.41 7.31 -39.48
C GLN A 29 3.45 6.26 -39.05
N LEU A 30 3.66 5.21 -39.85
CA LEU A 30 4.69 4.20 -39.57
C LEU A 30 6.10 4.82 -39.55
N HIS A 31 6.40 5.75 -40.45
CA HIS A 31 7.68 6.45 -40.45
C HIS A 31 7.86 7.33 -39.21
N ALA A 32 6.83 8.09 -38.82
CA ALA A 32 6.85 8.90 -37.60
C ALA A 32 7.03 8.01 -36.36
N LEU A 33 6.29 6.90 -36.29
CA LEU A 33 6.34 5.94 -35.20
C LEU A 33 7.75 5.37 -34.98
N VAL A 34 8.48 5.05 -36.05
CA VAL A 34 9.87 4.57 -35.95
C VAL A 34 10.78 5.61 -35.26
N GLY A 35 10.53 6.91 -35.45
CA GLY A 35 11.24 7.98 -34.74
C GLY A 35 10.95 7.94 -33.24
N VAL A 36 9.68 7.98 -32.88
CA VAL A 36 9.21 7.98 -31.49
C VAL A 36 9.66 6.73 -30.72
N GLU A 37 9.52 5.55 -31.32
CA GLU A 37 9.97 4.31 -30.70
C GLU A 37 11.48 4.28 -30.42
N ARG A 38 12.30 4.93 -31.26
CA ARG A 38 13.75 5.01 -31.02
C ARG A 38 14.06 5.85 -29.80
N GLU A 39 13.36 6.97 -29.61
CA GLU A 39 13.51 7.82 -28.42
C GLU A 39 13.04 7.10 -27.16
N ILE A 40 11.87 6.44 -27.21
CA ILE A 40 11.38 5.63 -26.09
C ILE A 40 12.38 4.52 -25.75
N LYS A 41 12.88 3.76 -26.73
CA LYS A 41 13.84 2.67 -26.47
C LYS A 41 15.17 3.15 -25.90
N ALA A 42 15.56 4.40 -26.15
CA ALA A 42 16.75 5.00 -25.56
C ALA A 42 16.55 5.29 -24.07
N ASN A 43 15.33 5.63 -23.65
CA ASN A 43 14.99 6.06 -22.29
C ASN A 43 14.34 4.96 -21.44
N ASP A 44 13.71 3.94 -22.06
CA ASP A 44 13.11 2.78 -21.39
C ASP A 44 13.42 1.44 -22.13
N PRO A 45 14.33 0.61 -21.60
CA PRO A 45 14.66 -0.69 -22.19
C PRO A 45 13.70 -1.82 -21.79
N ASN A 46 12.60 -1.56 -21.07
CA ASN A 46 11.74 -2.60 -20.50
C ASN A 46 10.91 -3.39 -21.52
N SER A 47 10.78 -2.93 -22.76
CA SER A 47 10.04 -3.61 -23.85
C SER A 47 10.41 -5.09 -24.07
N ARG A 48 11.60 -5.53 -23.63
CA ARG A 48 12.08 -6.92 -23.74
C ARG A 48 11.69 -7.83 -22.57
N ARG A 49 11.02 -7.31 -21.54
CA ARG A 49 10.60 -8.11 -20.38
C ARG A 49 9.54 -9.12 -20.80
N LYS A 50 9.69 -10.37 -20.34
CA LYS A 50 8.77 -11.47 -20.64
C LYS A 50 7.30 -11.08 -20.41
N TYR A 51 7.00 -10.38 -19.32
CA TYR A 51 5.64 -9.96 -19.00
C TYR A 51 5.00 -9.08 -20.10
N LEU A 52 5.74 -8.11 -20.64
CA LEU A 52 5.27 -7.28 -21.77
C LEU A 52 5.24 -8.06 -23.09
N GLN A 53 6.16 -9.02 -23.26
CA GLN A 53 6.18 -9.91 -24.42
C GLN A 53 4.96 -10.84 -24.45
N ASP A 54 4.56 -11.39 -23.30
CA ASP A 54 3.41 -12.29 -23.20
C ASP A 54 2.12 -11.56 -23.67
N PHE A 55 1.95 -10.28 -23.32
CA PHE A 55 0.86 -9.42 -23.84
C PHE A 55 0.95 -9.20 -25.36
N SER A 56 2.08 -8.67 -25.86
CA SER A 56 2.24 -8.34 -27.28
C SER A 56 2.23 -9.56 -28.21
N GLN A 57 2.57 -10.74 -27.69
CA GLN A 57 2.49 -12.00 -28.44
C GLN A 57 1.07 -12.57 -28.47
N ALA A 58 0.29 -12.37 -27.41
CA ALA A 58 -1.08 -12.86 -27.32
C ALA A 58 -2.04 -12.18 -28.32
N PHE A 59 -1.80 -10.90 -28.62
CA PHE A 59 -2.74 -10.06 -29.38
C PHE A 59 -2.14 -9.59 -30.71
N ARG A 60 -2.08 -10.50 -31.69
CA ARG A 60 -1.50 -10.23 -33.02
C ARG A 60 -2.49 -10.27 -34.18
N SER A 61 -3.65 -10.88 -33.95
CA SER A 61 -4.71 -11.03 -34.94
C SER A 61 -6.07 -11.01 -34.25
N TYR A 62 -7.10 -10.74 -35.04
CA TYR A 62 -8.49 -10.77 -34.59
C TYR A 62 -9.35 -11.65 -35.51
N GLU A 63 -10.51 -12.08 -35.01
CA GLU A 63 -11.46 -12.94 -35.72
C GLU A 63 -12.37 -12.14 -36.66
N SER A 64 -12.89 -11.00 -36.21
CA SER A 64 -13.79 -10.16 -37.01
C SER A 64 -13.80 -8.69 -36.58
N VAL A 65 -14.21 -7.81 -37.50
CA VAL A 65 -14.57 -6.42 -37.17
C VAL A 65 -15.88 -6.38 -36.37
N LEU A 66 -15.99 -5.46 -35.40
CA LEU A 66 -17.18 -5.25 -34.59
C LEU A 66 -17.77 -3.87 -34.83
N GLU A 67 -19.10 -3.82 -34.92
CA GLU A 67 -19.86 -2.58 -34.82
C GLU A 67 -19.98 -2.14 -33.35
N SER A 68 -20.13 -0.84 -33.11
CA SER A 68 -20.22 -0.26 -31.77
C SER A 68 -21.33 -0.91 -30.93
N SER A 69 -22.51 -1.17 -31.52
CA SER A 69 -23.63 -1.85 -30.83
C SER A 69 -23.30 -3.25 -30.30
N LYS A 70 -22.31 -3.94 -30.89
CA LYS A 70 -21.84 -5.26 -30.44
C LYS A 70 -20.85 -5.15 -29.28
N VAL A 71 -20.08 -4.07 -29.23
CA VAL A 71 -19.22 -3.74 -28.08
C VAL A 71 -20.09 -3.52 -26.85
N GLU A 72 -21.10 -2.66 -26.97
CA GLU A 72 -22.05 -2.35 -25.89
C GLU A 72 -22.74 -3.61 -25.35
N ARG A 73 -23.23 -4.47 -26.25
CA ARG A 73 -23.88 -5.73 -25.87
C ARG A 73 -22.94 -6.65 -25.10
N SER A 74 -21.69 -6.77 -25.55
CA SER A 74 -20.69 -7.62 -24.88
C SER A 74 -20.44 -7.13 -23.45
N VAL A 75 -20.38 -5.82 -23.26
CA VAL A 75 -20.18 -5.16 -21.96
C VAL A 75 -21.40 -5.33 -21.05
N CYS A 76 -22.62 -5.21 -21.58
CA CYS A 76 -23.85 -5.44 -20.83
C CYS A 76 -23.99 -6.90 -20.36
N GLU A 77 -23.54 -7.85 -21.17
CA GLU A 77 -23.57 -9.28 -20.84
C GLU A 77 -22.47 -9.70 -19.85
N ALA A 78 -21.41 -8.93 -19.68
CA ALA A 78 -20.33 -9.29 -18.77
C ALA A 78 -20.73 -9.12 -17.29
N ASP A 79 -20.17 -9.98 -16.43
CA ASP A 79 -20.19 -9.79 -14.97
C ASP A 79 -18.95 -9.04 -14.49
N ILE A 80 -17.84 -9.20 -15.20
CA ILE A 80 -16.57 -8.54 -14.94
C ILE A 80 -16.03 -8.02 -16.27
N VAL A 81 -15.72 -6.73 -16.34
CA VAL A 81 -15.16 -6.06 -17.52
C VAL A 81 -13.77 -5.57 -17.18
N LEU A 82 -12.73 -6.22 -17.72
CA LEU A 82 -11.34 -5.75 -17.62
C LEU A 82 -11.05 -4.80 -18.77
N ILE A 83 -10.65 -3.58 -18.47
CA ILE A 83 -10.29 -2.55 -19.45
C ILE A 83 -8.79 -2.33 -19.37
N GLY A 84 -8.12 -2.43 -20.52
CA GLY A 84 -6.68 -2.23 -20.63
C GLY A 84 -6.34 -0.76 -20.67
N ASP A 85 -5.55 -0.30 -19.71
CA ASP A 85 -5.10 1.07 -19.62
C ASP A 85 -3.70 1.23 -20.21
N TYR A 86 -3.53 2.25 -21.05
CA TYR A 86 -2.20 2.74 -21.38
C TYR A 86 -2.04 4.06 -20.64
N HIS A 87 -1.43 4.01 -19.46
CA HIS A 87 -1.45 5.10 -18.48
C HIS A 87 -0.97 6.46 -19.02
N ALA A 88 -0.12 6.46 -20.04
CA ALA A 88 0.36 7.68 -20.67
C ALA A 88 -0.65 8.34 -21.63
N LEU A 89 -1.73 7.64 -22.02
CA LEU A 89 -2.66 8.09 -23.06
C LEU A 89 -4.03 8.49 -22.46
N PRO A 90 -4.35 9.79 -22.39
CA PRO A 90 -5.64 10.30 -21.88
C PRO A 90 -6.89 9.63 -22.49
N ALA A 91 -6.84 9.33 -23.79
CA ALA A 91 -7.94 8.69 -24.51
C ALA A 91 -8.32 7.32 -23.92
N ALA A 92 -7.37 6.61 -23.30
CA ALA A 92 -7.60 5.32 -22.67
C ALA A 92 -8.48 5.45 -21.41
N GLN A 93 -8.24 6.48 -20.57
CA GLN A 93 -9.04 6.70 -19.37
C GLN A 93 -10.39 7.35 -19.71
N HIS A 94 -10.46 8.27 -20.68
CA HIS A 94 -11.74 8.84 -21.15
C HIS A 94 -12.66 7.77 -21.75
N PHE A 95 -12.11 6.80 -22.49
CA PHE A 95 -12.88 5.66 -22.98
C PHE A 95 -13.42 4.81 -21.82
N ALA A 96 -12.57 4.50 -20.82
CA ALA A 96 -13.00 3.76 -19.64
C ALA A 96 -14.13 4.50 -18.88
N GLY A 97 -14.03 5.82 -18.71
CA GLY A 97 -15.08 6.65 -18.11
C GLY A 97 -16.38 6.62 -18.91
N SER A 98 -16.29 6.75 -20.24
CA SER A 98 -17.45 6.66 -21.13
C SER A 98 -18.14 5.30 -21.03
N LEU A 99 -17.36 4.21 -20.99
CA LEU A 99 -17.88 2.85 -20.85
C LEU A 99 -18.53 2.63 -19.49
N LEU A 100 -17.93 3.15 -18.42
CA LEU A 100 -18.48 3.11 -17.06
C LEU A 100 -19.82 3.85 -17.00
N ALA A 101 -19.88 5.08 -17.52
CA ALA A 101 -21.10 5.87 -17.56
C ALA A 101 -22.21 5.16 -18.36
N GLN A 102 -21.86 4.58 -19.50
CA GLN A 102 -22.81 3.79 -20.30
C GLN A 102 -23.34 2.59 -19.52
N ARG A 103 -22.47 1.83 -18.86
CA ARG A 103 -22.87 0.68 -18.06
C ARG A 103 -23.75 1.09 -16.88
N ALA A 104 -23.42 2.18 -16.20
CA ALA A 104 -24.22 2.70 -15.09
C ALA A 104 -25.61 3.20 -15.54
N LYS A 105 -25.68 3.86 -16.71
CA LYS A 105 -26.95 4.36 -17.30
C LYS A 105 -27.92 3.25 -17.71
N ALA A 106 -27.43 2.04 -18.00
CA ALA A 106 -28.30 0.92 -18.31
C ALA A 106 -29.23 0.55 -17.14
N ALA A 107 -28.80 0.83 -15.89
CA ALA A 107 -29.58 0.71 -14.66
C ALA A 107 -30.27 -0.66 -14.41
N ASP A 108 -29.81 -1.71 -15.10
CA ASP A 108 -30.27 -3.09 -14.95
C ASP A 108 -29.55 -3.83 -13.81
N ARG A 109 -28.30 -3.43 -13.51
CA ARG A 109 -27.48 -3.95 -12.42
C ARG A 109 -26.64 -2.82 -11.81
N PRO A 110 -26.32 -2.88 -10.49
CA PRO A 110 -25.32 -2.00 -9.90
C PRO A 110 -23.97 -2.15 -10.60
N VAL A 111 -23.16 -1.09 -10.58
CA VAL A 111 -21.81 -1.09 -11.15
C VAL A 111 -20.83 -0.77 -10.04
N VAL A 112 -19.69 -1.44 -10.06
CA VAL A 112 -18.55 -1.14 -9.18
C VAL A 112 -17.33 -0.90 -10.06
N LEU A 113 -16.55 0.13 -9.74
CA LEU A 113 -15.28 0.43 -10.39
C LEU A 113 -14.12 -0.04 -9.51
N GLY A 114 -13.21 -0.81 -10.09
CA GLY A 114 -11.91 -1.12 -9.51
C GLY A 114 -10.80 -0.47 -10.34
N VAL A 115 -9.84 0.17 -9.69
CA VAL A 115 -8.74 0.87 -10.37
C VAL A 115 -7.38 0.38 -9.86
N GLU A 116 -6.44 0.23 -10.78
CA GLU A 116 -5.05 -0.07 -10.45
C GLU A 116 -4.36 1.14 -9.77
N THR A 117 -4.75 2.35 -10.15
CA THR A 117 -4.14 3.63 -9.73
C THR A 117 -4.21 3.98 -8.26
N VAL A 118 -4.95 3.17 -7.49
CA VAL A 118 -5.04 3.31 -6.05
C VAL A 118 -4.72 1.97 -5.41
N PHE A 119 -3.83 1.97 -4.42
CA PHE A 119 -3.53 0.77 -3.66
C PHE A 119 -4.69 0.39 -2.75
N SER A 120 -4.89 -0.90 -2.52
CA SER A 120 -5.95 -1.37 -1.61
C SER A 120 -5.80 -0.88 -0.17
N ARG A 121 -4.58 -0.58 0.30
CA ARG A 121 -4.36 0.07 1.61
C ARG A 121 -4.97 1.49 1.70
N ASP A 122 -5.06 2.17 0.56
CA ASP A 122 -5.50 3.56 0.44
C ASP A 122 -7.02 3.64 0.18
N GLN A 123 -7.74 2.52 0.31
CA GLN A 123 -9.20 2.45 0.15
C GLN A 123 -9.94 3.46 1.05
N HIS A 124 -9.45 3.68 2.26
CA HIS A 124 -10.04 4.64 3.20
C HIS A 124 -9.98 6.09 2.67
N ILE A 125 -8.97 6.44 1.87
CA ILE A 125 -8.83 7.75 1.24
C ILE A 125 -9.91 7.93 0.16
N LEU A 126 -10.16 6.89 -0.65
CA LEU A 126 -11.26 6.90 -1.62
C LEU A 126 -12.63 7.03 -0.94
N GLU A 127 -12.83 6.37 0.20
CA GLU A 127 -14.08 6.47 0.96
C GLU A 127 -14.29 7.86 1.57
N GLU A 128 -13.23 8.52 2.03
CA GLU A 128 -13.28 9.92 2.48
C GLU A 128 -13.64 10.86 1.31
N TRP A 129 -13.02 10.68 0.15
CA TRP A 129 -13.32 11.48 -1.05
C TRP A 129 -14.74 11.25 -1.60
N LEU A 130 -15.20 9.99 -1.63
CA LEU A 130 -16.58 9.65 -2.03
C LEU A 130 -17.61 10.29 -1.10
N ARG A 131 -17.30 10.41 0.20
CA ARG A 131 -18.11 11.11 1.21
C ARG A 131 -17.95 12.63 1.17
N ARG A 132 -17.11 13.18 0.28
CA ARG A 132 -16.77 14.61 0.18
C ARG A 132 -16.14 15.17 1.46
N GLU A 133 -15.38 14.33 2.17
CA GLU A 133 -14.60 14.73 3.35
C GLU A 133 -13.23 15.31 2.95
N ILE A 134 -12.75 14.98 1.75
CA ILE A 134 -11.52 15.51 1.14
C ILE A 134 -11.78 15.89 -0.32
N GLU A 135 -11.06 16.90 -0.80
CA GLU A 135 -11.15 17.41 -2.17
C GLU A 135 -10.13 16.75 -3.11
N GLU A 136 -10.16 17.11 -4.39
CA GLU A 136 -9.30 16.54 -5.45
C GLU A 136 -7.80 16.61 -5.12
N ASP A 137 -7.29 17.80 -4.77
CA ASP A 137 -5.86 18.00 -4.52
C ASP A 137 -5.35 17.09 -3.40
N GLU A 138 -6.16 16.93 -2.36
CA GLU A 138 -5.82 16.09 -1.23
C GLU A 138 -5.92 14.60 -1.57
N LEU A 139 -6.92 14.19 -2.36
CA LEU A 139 -6.99 12.83 -2.89
C LEU A 139 -5.70 12.49 -3.66
N ARG A 140 -5.30 13.37 -4.58
CA ARG A 140 -4.09 13.22 -5.42
C ARG A 140 -2.83 13.11 -4.57
N GLU A 141 -2.69 13.96 -3.54
CA GLU A 141 -1.56 13.94 -2.61
C GLU A 141 -1.51 12.64 -1.80
N ARG A 142 -2.64 12.24 -1.18
CA ARG A 142 -2.67 11.12 -0.23
C ARG A 142 -2.60 9.76 -0.89
N VAL A 143 -3.16 9.58 -2.09
CA VAL A 143 -2.90 8.37 -2.91
C VAL A 143 -1.55 8.43 -3.61
N ARG A 144 -0.78 9.51 -3.40
CA ARG A 144 0.60 9.70 -3.86
C ARG A 144 0.74 9.53 -5.38
N PHE A 145 -0.26 9.98 -6.13
CA PHE A 145 -0.36 9.73 -7.57
C PHE A 145 0.89 10.23 -8.33
N ASP A 146 1.37 11.42 -8.00
CA ASP A 146 2.52 12.01 -8.68
C ASP A 146 3.84 11.25 -8.47
N LEU A 147 3.97 10.57 -7.32
CA LEU A 147 5.16 9.81 -6.94
C LEU A 147 5.09 8.37 -7.44
N ASP A 148 3.94 7.71 -7.26
CA ASP A 148 3.77 6.28 -7.56
C ASP A 148 3.40 6.02 -9.03
N TRP A 149 2.88 7.03 -9.74
CA TRP A 149 2.46 6.95 -11.13
C TRP A 149 3.11 8.00 -12.02
N GLY A 150 3.07 9.26 -11.62
CA GLY A 150 3.68 10.38 -12.36
C GLY A 150 3.07 10.68 -13.74
N TYR A 151 1.96 10.03 -14.10
CA TYR A 151 1.21 10.33 -15.32
C TYR A 151 0.34 11.58 -15.16
N GLU A 152 -0.41 11.93 -16.20
CA GLU A 152 -1.34 13.05 -16.13
C GLU A 152 -2.53 12.70 -15.23
N TRP A 153 -2.81 13.55 -14.24
CA TRP A 153 -3.85 13.32 -13.23
C TRP A 153 -5.27 13.47 -13.80
N ALA A 154 -5.52 14.50 -14.61
CA ALA A 154 -6.86 14.90 -15.01
C ALA A 154 -7.69 13.78 -15.68
N PRO A 155 -7.18 13.04 -16.69
CA PRO A 155 -7.95 11.97 -17.34
C PRO A 155 -8.34 10.84 -16.37
N PHE A 156 -7.48 10.53 -15.41
CA PHE A 156 -7.77 9.55 -14.38
C PHE A 156 -8.79 10.08 -13.36
N TYR A 157 -8.67 11.35 -12.95
CA TYR A 157 -9.62 11.95 -12.03
C TYR A 157 -11.02 12.06 -12.63
N GLU A 158 -11.14 12.40 -13.92
CA GLU A 158 -12.43 12.42 -14.65
C GLU A 158 -13.14 11.06 -14.62
N LEU A 159 -12.40 9.95 -14.67
CA LEU A 159 -12.96 8.60 -14.47
C LEU A 159 -13.51 8.42 -13.06
N LEU A 160 -12.78 8.86 -12.03
CA LEU A 160 -13.26 8.81 -10.65
C LEU A 160 -14.52 9.67 -10.48
N GLU A 161 -14.52 10.88 -11.02
CA GLU A 161 -15.69 11.77 -10.99
C GLU A 161 -16.90 11.14 -11.67
N THR A 162 -16.70 10.52 -12.83
CA THR A 162 -17.75 9.77 -13.53
C THR A 162 -18.35 8.68 -12.63
N ALA A 163 -17.51 7.95 -11.88
CA ALA A 163 -17.98 6.95 -10.93
C ALA A 163 -18.82 7.60 -9.81
N ARG A 164 -18.35 8.71 -9.24
CA ARG A 164 -19.05 9.46 -8.18
C ARG A 164 -20.39 10.04 -8.65
N GLU A 165 -20.45 10.62 -9.84
CA GLU A 165 -21.70 11.13 -10.47
C GLU A 165 -22.76 10.04 -10.64
N HIS A 166 -22.32 8.82 -10.96
CA HIS A 166 -23.18 7.66 -11.14
C HIS A 166 -23.37 6.83 -9.86
N ASN A 167 -22.93 7.30 -8.69
CA ASN A 167 -22.99 6.58 -7.41
C ASN A 167 -22.39 5.17 -7.48
N THR A 168 -21.34 5.00 -8.29
CA THR A 168 -20.59 3.75 -8.45
C THR A 168 -19.54 3.68 -7.33
N PRO A 169 -19.54 2.64 -6.49
CA PRO A 169 -18.45 2.41 -5.53
C PRO A 169 -17.11 2.26 -6.25
N VAL A 170 -16.04 2.83 -5.69
CA VAL A 170 -14.69 2.76 -6.25
C VAL A 170 -13.76 2.00 -5.30
N TYR A 171 -12.99 1.06 -5.85
CA TYR A 171 -12.04 0.24 -5.12
C TYR A 171 -10.61 0.37 -5.67
N GLY A 172 -9.64 0.58 -4.78
CA GLY A 172 -8.23 0.43 -5.09
C GLY A 172 -7.84 -1.04 -5.12
N LEU A 173 -7.19 -1.49 -6.19
CA LEU A 173 -6.93 -2.91 -6.44
C LEU A 173 -5.46 -3.29 -6.43
N ASP A 174 -4.56 -2.32 -6.48
CA ASP A 174 -3.12 -2.59 -6.57
C ASP A 174 -2.47 -2.71 -5.18
N CYS A 175 -1.21 -3.16 -5.15
CA CYS A 175 -0.42 -3.27 -3.93
C CYS A 175 1.04 -2.81 -4.13
N MET A 176 1.69 -2.49 -3.01
CA MET A 176 3.11 -2.12 -3.00
C MET A 176 4.04 -3.33 -3.17
N PRO A 177 5.28 -3.14 -3.66
CA PRO A 177 5.86 -1.92 -4.19
C PRO A 177 5.64 -1.78 -5.70
N ARG A 178 5.56 -0.54 -6.19
CA ARG A 178 5.63 -0.24 -7.62
C ARG A 178 7.07 -0.09 -8.12
N GLY A 179 7.23 -0.08 -9.45
CA GLY A 179 8.52 0.18 -10.12
C GLY A 179 9.37 -1.05 -10.46
N ASP A 180 8.90 -2.27 -10.17
CA ASP A 180 9.59 -3.51 -10.57
C ASP A 180 8.64 -4.47 -11.28
N LEU A 181 8.72 -4.54 -12.61
CA LEU A 181 7.91 -5.45 -13.44
C LEU A 181 8.05 -6.94 -13.04
N ARG A 182 9.11 -7.35 -12.32
CA ARG A 182 9.22 -8.71 -11.77
C ARG A 182 8.17 -9.00 -10.69
N ARG A 183 7.58 -7.94 -10.12
CA ARG A 183 6.50 -8.01 -9.13
C ARG A 183 5.12 -8.05 -9.76
N ALA A 184 4.96 -7.79 -11.06
CA ALA A 184 3.64 -7.79 -11.72
C ALA A 184 2.79 -9.05 -11.44
N PRO A 185 3.34 -10.29 -11.40
CA PRO A 185 2.56 -11.46 -11.02
C PRO A 185 2.04 -11.47 -9.58
N ILE A 186 2.69 -10.76 -8.64
CA ILE A 186 2.18 -10.56 -7.29
C ILE A 186 0.98 -9.61 -7.32
N HIS A 187 1.05 -8.56 -8.13
CA HIS A 187 -0.02 -7.57 -8.29
C HIS A 187 -1.25 -8.23 -8.94
N ASP A 188 -1.06 -9.08 -9.96
CA ASP A 188 -2.15 -9.88 -10.53
C ASP A 188 -2.87 -10.74 -9.49
N ARG A 189 -2.10 -11.47 -8.67
CA ARG A 189 -2.67 -12.33 -7.62
C ARG A 189 -3.40 -11.53 -6.56
N HIS A 190 -2.84 -10.38 -6.19
CA HIS A 190 -3.46 -9.46 -5.25
C HIS A 190 -4.78 -8.93 -5.83
N ALA A 191 -4.74 -8.31 -7.00
CA ALA A 191 -5.90 -7.76 -7.68
C ALA A 191 -7.00 -8.81 -7.90
N ALA A 192 -6.65 -10.05 -8.28
CA ALA A 192 -7.62 -11.13 -8.44
C ALA A 192 -8.37 -11.44 -7.13
N GLU A 193 -7.67 -11.47 -6.00
CA GLU A 193 -8.25 -11.69 -4.68
C GLU A 193 -9.10 -10.49 -4.23
N LYS A 194 -8.65 -9.26 -4.49
CA LYS A 194 -9.43 -8.04 -4.19
C LYS A 194 -10.70 -7.95 -5.04
N ILE A 195 -10.63 -8.28 -6.33
CA ILE A 195 -11.80 -8.35 -7.22
C ILE A 195 -12.79 -9.42 -6.72
N ALA A 196 -12.30 -10.56 -6.21
CA ALA A 196 -13.16 -11.57 -5.60
C ALA A 196 -13.81 -11.07 -4.30
N GLU A 197 -13.08 -10.34 -3.45
CA GLU A 197 -13.63 -9.68 -2.26
C GLU A 197 -14.72 -8.66 -2.62
N VAL A 198 -14.48 -7.83 -3.63
CA VAL A 198 -15.46 -6.87 -4.17
C VAL A 198 -16.69 -7.61 -4.69
N GLY A 199 -16.52 -8.69 -5.44
CA GLY A 199 -17.63 -9.50 -5.94
C GLY A 199 -18.44 -10.21 -4.84
N ALA A 200 -17.82 -10.52 -3.70
CA ALA A 200 -18.52 -11.03 -2.53
C ALA A 200 -19.31 -9.94 -1.78
N GLN A 201 -18.79 -8.70 -1.73
CA GLN A 201 -19.48 -7.54 -1.17
C GLN A 201 -20.63 -7.06 -2.07
N HIS A 202 -20.50 -7.25 -3.38
CA HIS A 202 -21.44 -6.78 -4.41
C HIS A 202 -21.87 -7.91 -5.36
N PRO A 203 -22.64 -8.92 -4.87
CA PRO A 203 -22.92 -10.15 -5.62
C PRO A 203 -23.65 -9.94 -6.96
N ASP A 204 -24.51 -8.91 -7.03
CA ASP A 204 -25.35 -8.57 -8.18
C ASP A 204 -24.73 -7.51 -9.11
N ALA A 205 -23.62 -6.89 -8.70
CA ALA A 205 -23.00 -5.83 -9.47
C ALA A 205 -22.24 -6.37 -10.70
N VAL A 206 -22.05 -5.49 -11.68
CA VAL A 206 -21.01 -5.65 -12.70
C VAL A 206 -19.74 -4.96 -12.20
N ILE A 207 -18.63 -5.69 -12.20
CA ILE A 207 -17.34 -5.17 -11.74
C ILE A 207 -16.56 -4.69 -12.97
N VAL A 208 -16.42 -3.38 -13.11
CA VAL A 208 -15.58 -2.75 -14.14
C VAL A 208 -14.20 -2.50 -13.54
N VAL A 209 -13.15 -2.96 -14.21
CA VAL A 209 -11.78 -2.92 -13.70
C VAL A 209 -10.88 -2.24 -14.72
N LEU A 210 -10.20 -1.16 -14.34
CA LEU A 210 -9.19 -0.49 -15.17
C LEU A 210 -7.79 -0.86 -14.67
N PHE A 211 -7.03 -1.56 -15.52
CA PHE A 211 -5.67 -2.03 -15.24
C PHE A 211 -4.77 -1.86 -16.47
N GLY A 212 -3.49 -1.63 -16.25
CA GLY A 212 -2.46 -1.49 -17.26
C GLY A 212 -2.52 -2.63 -18.26
N GLU A 213 -2.47 -2.29 -19.55
CA GLU A 213 -2.77 -3.22 -20.64
C GLU A 213 -1.99 -4.54 -20.55
N SER A 214 -0.75 -4.50 -20.08
CA SER A 214 0.10 -5.68 -19.92
C SER A 214 -0.47 -6.74 -18.95
N HIS A 215 -1.28 -6.35 -17.97
CA HIS A 215 -1.96 -7.26 -17.05
C HIS A 215 -3.08 -8.08 -17.73
N LEU A 216 -3.56 -7.66 -18.90
CA LEU A 216 -4.66 -8.31 -19.61
C LEU A 216 -4.21 -9.45 -20.54
N ALA A 217 -2.93 -9.81 -20.55
CA ALA A 217 -2.50 -11.00 -21.29
C ALA A 217 -3.24 -12.25 -20.77
N PRO A 218 -3.59 -13.23 -21.62
CA PRO A 218 -4.45 -14.35 -21.21
C PRO A 218 -3.93 -15.17 -20.02
N THR A 219 -2.61 -15.21 -19.82
CA THR A 219 -1.91 -15.95 -18.74
C THR A 219 -1.63 -15.11 -17.48
N HIS A 220 -2.12 -13.87 -17.42
CA HIS A 220 -1.93 -12.94 -16.30
C HIS A 220 -3.21 -12.85 -15.46
N LEU A 221 -3.66 -11.63 -15.08
CA LEU A 221 -4.86 -11.38 -14.30
C LEU A 221 -6.12 -12.11 -14.84
N PRO A 222 -6.42 -12.14 -16.16
CA PRO A 222 -7.57 -12.88 -16.69
C PRO A 222 -7.57 -14.37 -16.32
N GLN A 223 -6.41 -15.03 -16.28
CA GLN A 223 -6.32 -16.44 -15.91
C GLN A 223 -6.72 -16.66 -14.45
N LEU A 224 -6.24 -15.79 -13.56
CA LEU A 224 -6.52 -15.87 -12.13
C LEU A 224 -7.99 -15.62 -11.83
N LEU A 225 -8.61 -14.65 -12.51
CA LEU A 225 -10.04 -14.37 -12.37
C LEU A 225 -10.90 -15.53 -12.88
N ARG A 226 -10.59 -16.12 -14.05
CA ARG A 226 -11.32 -17.30 -14.53
C ARG A 226 -11.18 -18.49 -13.58
N ALA A 227 -10.02 -18.65 -12.93
CA ALA A 227 -9.80 -19.71 -11.95
C ALA A 227 -10.58 -19.49 -10.64
N GLY A 228 -10.61 -18.24 -10.14
CA GLY A 228 -11.26 -17.87 -8.87
C GLY A 228 -12.76 -17.62 -8.96
N LEU A 229 -13.25 -17.14 -10.11
CA LEU A 229 -14.63 -16.67 -10.31
C LEU A 229 -15.33 -17.44 -11.44
N LYS A 230 -15.33 -18.78 -11.35
CA LYS A 230 -15.77 -19.71 -12.42
C LYS A 230 -17.19 -19.48 -12.97
N ASN A 231 -18.07 -18.86 -12.20
CA ASN A 231 -19.47 -18.62 -12.57
C ASN A 231 -19.72 -17.19 -13.09
N LYS A 232 -18.68 -16.38 -13.25
CA LYS A 232 -18.78 -14.98 -13.71
C LYS A 232 -18.29 -14.90 -15.15
N ARG A 233 -19.07 -14.22 -16.01
CA ARG A 233 -18.68 -13.93 -17.40
C ARG A 233 -17.66 -12.80 -17.41
N LEU A 234 -16.42 -13.13 -17.75
CA LEU A 234 -15.33 -12.18 -17.91
C LEU A 234 -15.34 -11.63 -19.33
N LEU A 235 -15.18 -10.33 -19.50
CA LEU A 235 -14.88 -9.67 -20.78
C LEU A 235 -13.58 -8.89 -20.64
N THR A 236 -12.68 -9.06 -21.60
CA THR A 236 -11.45 -8.27 -21.72
C THR A 236 -11.61 -7.24 -22.84
N VAL A 237 -11.45 -5.97 -22.52
CA VAL A 237 -11.53 -4.83 -23.43
C VAL A 237 -10.14 -4.22 -23.57
N LEU A 238 -9.46 -4.57 -24.65
CA LEU A 238 -8.17 -4.01 -25.04
C LEU A 238 -8.36 -2.65 -25.71
N GLN A 239 -7.36 -1.79 -25.64
CA GLN A 239 -7.38 -0.48 -26.28
C GLN A 239 -6.13 -0.31 -27.15
N ASN A 240 -6.33 0.13 -28.40
CA ASN A 240 -5.26 0.60 -29.30
C ASN A 240 -4.07 -0.37 -29.41
N VAL A 241 -4.32 -1.68 -29.49
CA VAL A 241 -3.24 -2.67 -29.67
C VAL A 241 -2.67 -2.57 -31.08
N ASP A 242 -1.40 -2.20 -31.19
CA ASP A 242 -0.71 -1.88 -32.44
C ASP A 242 -0.92 -2.91 -33.54
N ALA A 243 -0.67 -4.19 -33.25
CA ALA A 243 -0.76 -5.24 -34.25
C ALA A 243 -2.18 -5.36 -34.83
N LEU A 244 -3.20 -5.21 -33.96
CA LEU A 244 -4.60 -5.24 -34.36
C LEU A 244 -4.99 -3.98 -35.14
N TYR A 245 -4.51 -2.81 -34.70
CA TYR A 245 -4.75 -1.54 -35.38
C TYR A 245 -4.21 -1.56 -36.81
N TRP A 246 -2.95 -1.98 -36.99
CA TRP A 246 -2.32 -2.02 -38.31
C TRP A 246 -2.96 -3.05 -39.23
N GLN A 247 -3.40 -4.19 -38.68
CA GLN A 247 -4.19 -5.15 -39.45
C GLN A 247 -5.52 -4.53 -39.90
N ALA A 248 -6.27 -3.90 -38.98
CA ALA A 248 -7.58 -3.32 -39.24
C ALA A 248 -7.53 -2.14 -40.24
N ALA A 249 -6.57 -1.22 -40.07
CA ALA A 249 -6.32 -0.12 -40.99
C ALA A 249 -5.90 -0.59 -42.39
N GLY A 250 -5.33 -1.80 -42.49
CA GLY A 250 -5.04 -2.46 -43.75
C GLY A 250 -6.25 -3.10 -44.43
N GLU A 251 -7.37 -3.27 -43.73
CA GLU A 251 -8.59 -3.92 -44.25
C GLU A 251 -9.68 -2.91 -44.63
N GLN A 252 -9.90 -1.88 -43.82
CA GLN A 252 -10.98 -0.90 -44.00
C GLN A 252 -10.53 0.54 -43.66
N ASP A 253 -11.28 1.54 -44.14
CA ASP A 253 -10.95 2.97 -43.96
C ASP A 253 -11.15 3.44 -42.51
N HIS A 254 -12.12 2.85 -41.80
CA HIS A 254 -12.40 3.15 -40.39
C HIS A 254 -12.92 1.89 -39.69
N VAL A 255 -12.21 1.46 -38.64
CA VAL A 255 -12.60 0.35 -37.78
C VAL A 255 -12.59 0.86 -36.35
N GLU A 256 -13.75 0.83 -35.69
CA GLU A 256 -13.87 1.27 -34.29
C GLU A 256 -13.47 0.18 -33.30
N ALA A 257 -13.78 -1.07 -33.62
CA ALA A 257 -13.49 -2.21 -32.76
C ALA A 257 -13.34 -3.53 -33.53
N VAL A 258 -12.66 -4.49 -32.92
CA VAL A 258 -12.49 -5.87 -33.40
C VAL A 258 -12.72 -6.88 -32.29
N ARG A 259 -13.18 -8.07 -32.67
CA ARG A 259 -13.28 -9.25 -31.80
C ARG A 259 -12.00 -10.06 -31.93
N VAL A 260 -11.26 -10.20 -30.83
CA VAL A 260 -10.03 -11.01 -30.78
C VAL A 260 -10.35 -12.46 -30.42
N ALA A 261 -11.32 -12.65 -29.53
CA ALA A 261 -11.90 -13.92 -29.13
C ALA A 261 -13.33 -13.69 -28.60
N ASP A 262 -14.04 -14.75 -28.23
CA ASP A 262 -15.40 -14.66 -27.67
C ASP A 262 -15.51 -13.68 -26.49
N ASP A 263 -14.52 -13.68 -25.60
CA ASP A 263 -14.44 -12.87 -24.39
C ASP A 263 -13.35 -11.78 -24.43
N VAL A 264 -12.81 -11.48 -25.62
CA VAL A 264 -11.78 -10.45 -25.82
C VAL A 264 -12.11 -9.57 -27.01
N ILE A 265 -12.25 -8.27 -26.77
CA ILE A 265 -12.44 -7.26 -27.81
C ILE A 265 -11.32 -6.22 -27.73
N CYS A 266 -11.04 -5.55 -28.85
CA CYS A 266 -10.13 -4.40 -28.89
C CYS A 266 -10.85 -3.21 -29.52
N VAL A 267 -10.79 -2.06 -28.87
CA VAL A 267 -11.31 -0.78 -29.39
C VAL A 267 -10.16 0.11 -29.88
N PHE A 268 -10.45 0.96 -30.85
CA PHE A 268 -9.52 1.94 -31.41
C PHE A 268 -10.04 3.35 -31.16
N ASN A 269 -9.66 3.93 -30.02
CA ASN A 269 -9.99 5.32 -29.65
C ASN A 269 -8.81 6.28 -29.87
N SER A 270 -7.64 5.76 -30.25
CA SER A 270 -6.46 6.53 -30.61
C SER A 270 -5.56 5.74 -31.56
N THR A 271 -4.68 6.43 -32.26
CA THR A 271 -3.68 5.81 -33.14
C THR A 271 -2.45 5.36 -32.35
N PRO A 272 -1.69 4.36 -32.82
CA PRO A 272 -0.42 4.01 -32.21
C PRO A 272 0.53 5.20 -32.10
N LEU A 273 0.55 6.10 -33.08
CA LEU A 273 1.42 7.29 -33.04
C LEU A 273 1.09 8.20 -31.85
N GLU A 274 -0.19 8.51 -31.63
CA GLU A 274 -0.65 9.28 -30.47
C GLU A 274 -0.29 8.56 -29.16
N LYS A 275 -0.56 7.25 -29.07
CA LYS A 275 -0.20 6.41 -27.92
C LYS A 275 1.28 6.56 -27.53
N TYR A 276 2.19 6.45 -28.49
CA TYR A 276 3.62 6.54 -28.21
C TYR A 276 4.12 7.98 -28.01
N GLU A 277 3.55 8.97 -28.70
CA GLU A 277 3.87 10.38 -28.46
C GLU A 277 3.49 10.81 -27.04
N SER A 278 2.31 10.41 -26.56
CA SER A 278 1.90 10.69 -25.18
C SER A 278 2.87 10.06 -24.17
N TYR A 279 3.38 8.87 -24.44
CA TYR A 279 4.40 8.25 -23.58
C TYR A 279 5.76 8.94 -23.66
N ARG A 280 6.21 9.34 -24.86
CA ARG A 280 7.42 10.13 -25.06
C ARG A 280 7.38 11.44 -24.25
N LEU A 281 6.26 12.15 -24.31
CA LEU A 281 6.03 13.36 -23.50
C LEU A 281 6.04 13.09 -21.98
N CYS A 282 5.57 11.93 -21.53
CA CYS A 282 5.68 11.53 -20.13
C CYS A 282 7.16 11.34 -19.72
N LEU A 283 7.95 10.67 -20.54
CA LEU A 283 9.38 10.45 -20.29
C LEU A 283 10.14 11.78 -20.22
N ASP A 284 9.84 12.73 -21.11
CA ASP A 284 10.43 14.07 -21.08
C ASP A 284 10.11 14.76 -19.73
N ARG A 285 8.83 14.79 -19.33
CA ARG A 285 8.42 15.40 -18.04
C ARG A 285 9.09 14.74 -16.83
N TRP A 286 9.23 13.42 -16.83
CA TRP A 286 9.92 12.70 -15.75
C TRP A 286 11.41 13.02 -15.68
N SER A 287 12.03 13.32 -16.83
CA SER A 287 13.44 13.73 -16.88
C SER A 287 13.69 15.16 -16.40
N GLU A 288 12.66 16.03 -16.48
CA GLU A 288 12.74 17.46 -16.14
C GLU A 288 12.32 17.79 -14.70
N LYS A 289 11.66 16.87 -13.98
CA LYS A 289 11.23 17.12 -12.58
C LYS A 289 12.45 17.30 -11.67
N ASP A 290 12.66 18.54 -11.21
CA ASP A 290 13.58 18.85 -10.11
C ASP A 290 13.18 18.10 -8.84
N ALA A 291 14.17 17.70 -8.05
CA ALA A 291 13.93 16.97 -6.82
C ALA A 291 13.27 17.89 -5.78
N ASP A 292 11.97 17.67 -5.54
CA ASP A 292 11.29 18.09 -4.32
C ASP A 292 12.03 17.58 -3.07
N SER A 293 11.58 18.00 -1.87
CA SER A 293 12.05 17.41 -0.62
C SER A 293 12.04 15.87 -0.69
N PRO A 294 13.08 15.18 -0.21
CA PRO A 294 13.21 13.74 -0.39
C PRO A 294 12.03 12.99 0.26
N ASP A 295 11.33 12.19 -0.54
CA ASP A 295 10.28 11.31 -0.04
C ASP A 295 10.88 10.16 0.77
N LEU A 296 10.50 10.08 2.05
CA LEU A 296 11.00 9.08 2.99
C LEU A 296 10.10 7.85 3.08
N ALA A 297 8.93 7.83 2.41
CA ALA A 297 8.04 6.68 2.43
C ALA A 297 8.72 5.38 1.94
N PRO A 298 9.50 5.37 0.83
CA PRO A 298 10.26 4.19 0.41
C PRO A 298 11.22 3.70 1.50
N THR A 299 11.87 4.61 2.23
CA THR A 299 12.75 4.26 3.35
C THR A 299 11.96 3.56 4.46
N VAL A 300 10.82 4.12 4.88
CA VAL A 300 9.94 3.51 5.88
C VAL A 300 9.48 2.11 5.44
N TYR A 301 9.01 1.95 4.21
CA TYR A 301 8.57 0.65 3.68
C TYR A 301 9.72 -0.36 3.59
N ASN A 302 10.95 0.08 3.27
CA ASN A 302 12.13 -0.78 3.29
C ASN A 302 12.48 -1.27 4.70
N LEU A 303 12.32 -0.43 5.74
CA LEU A 303 12.51 -0.85 7.14
C LEU A 303 11.43 -1.86 7.55
N ILE A 304 10.17 -1.63 7.18
CA ILE A 304 9.07 -2.59 7.38
C ILE A 304 9.41 -3.93 6.72
N ASP A 305 9.86 -3.91 5.46
CA ASP A 305 10.26 -5.11 4.72
C ASP A 305 11.45 -5.85 5.35
N GLY A 306 12.42 -5.10 5.88
CA GLY A 306 13.54 -5.66 6.64
C GLY A 306 13.05 -6.46 7.84
N LEU A 307 12.16 -5.89 8.65
CA LEU A 307 11.59 -6.56 9.82
C LEU A 307 10.68 -7.74 9.46
N LEU A 308 9.84 -7.62 8.44
CA LEU A 308 9.00 -8.72 7.97
C LEU A 308 9.85 -9.92 7.52
N ARG A 309 10.95 -9.67 6.78
CA ARG A 309 11.91 -10.72 6.39
C ARG A 309 12.60 -11.33 7.60
N PHE A 310 12.99 -10.51 8.58
CA PHE A 310 13.59 -10.98 9.84
C PHE A 310 12.63 -11.91 10.61
N LEU A 311 11.36 -11.53 10.73
CA LEU A 311 10.33 -12.30 11.42
C LEU A 311 9.81 -13.49 10.60
N GLY A 312 10.10 -13.54 9.29
CA GLY A 312 9.58 -14.56 8.38
C GLY A 312 8.08 -14.44 8.13
N ILE A 313 7.57 -13.20 8.06
CA ILE A 313 6.15 -12.89 7.79
C ILE A 313 6.00 -12.58 6.30
N ASN A 314 5.07 -13.26 5.63
CA ASN A 314 4.76 -13.00 4.23
C ASN A 314 3.63 -11.97 4.11
N ARG A 315 3.93 -10.74 3.69
CA ARG A 315 2.91 -9.68 3.57
C ARG A 315 1.88 -9.88 2.46
N TYR A 316 2.12 -10.80 1.53
CA TYR A 316 1.22 -11.12 0.41
C TYR A 316 0.45 -12.42 0.62
N ALA A 317 0.32 -12.91 1.85
CA ALA A 317 -0.46 -14.11 2.10
C ALA A 317 -1.95 -13.85 1.83
N SER A 318 -2.55 -14.66 0.95
CA SER A 318 -3.98 -14.58 0.63
C SER A 318 -4.89 -15.30 1.62
N HIS A 319 -4.33 -15.85 2.70
CA HIS A 319 -5.09 -16.58 3.72
C HIS A 319 -4.71 -16.10 5.11
N ASN A 320 -5.71 -15.99 5.98
CA ASN A 320 -5.52 -15.65 7.38
C ASN A 320 -5.15 -16.93 8.16
N GLY A 321 -3.85 -17.22 8.21
CA GLY A 321 -3.30 -18.39 8.91
C GLY A 321 -2.73 -18.00 10.26
N THR A 322 -1.45 -18.32 10.48
CA THR A 322 -0.70 -17.80 11.64
C THR A 322 -0.27 -16.34 11.46
N GLN A 323 -0.81 -15.62 10.49
CA GLN A 323 -0.47 -14.22 10.18
C GLN A 323 -1.64 -13.57 9.42
N PRO A 324 -1.75 -12.23 9.43
CA PRO A 324 -2.81 -11.54 8.72
C PRO A 324 -2.84 -11.85 7.22
N LYS A 325 -4.06 -11.93 6.66
CA LYS A 325 -4.27 -11.88 5.21
C LYS A 325 -3.88 -10.49 4.71
N PHE A 326 -3.09 -10.44 3.63
CA PHE A 326 -2.61 -9.21 2.98
C PHE A 326 -2.16 -8.10 3.95
N LEU A 327 -1.12 -8.36 4.75
CA LEU A 327 -0.50 -7.30 5.56
C LEU A 327 -0.04 -6.09 4.70
N VAL A 328 0.21 -6.29 3.41
CA VAL A 328 0.48 -5.19 2.45
C VAL A 328 -0.66 -4.16 2.38
N ASP A 329 -1.91 -4.58 2.61
CA ASP A 329 -3.10 -3.70 2.66
C ASP A 329 -3.18 -2.92 3.98
N LEU A 330 -2.36 -3.28 4.97
CA LEU A 330 -2.30 -2.60 6.26
C LEU A 330 -1.11 -1.64 6.35
N LEU A 331 -0.29 -1.49 5.31
CA LEU A 331 0.86 -0.57 5.35
C LEU A 331 0.39 0.86 5.70
N PRO A 332 1.16 1.59 6.53
CA PRO A 332 0.72 2.88 7.02
C PRO A 332 0.84 3.95 5.93
N GLU A 333 -0.01 4.98 6.01
CA GLU A 333 0.22 6.24 5.31
C GLU A 333 1.49 6.90 5.89
N VAL A 334 2.34 7.46 5.04
CA VAL A 334 3.60 8.10 5.47
C VAL A 334 3.63 9.55 5.02
N HIS A 335 3.59 10.48 5.97
CA HIS A 335 3.77 11.91 5.71
C HIS A 335 5.19 12.33 6.06
N CYS A 336 5.87 12.92 5.08
CA CYS A 336 7.23 13.41 5.20
C CYS A 336 7.19 14.94 5.35
N HIS A 337 7.90 15.46 6.34
CA HIS A 337 7.99 16.89 6.64
C HIS A 337 6.64 17.63 6.72
N PRO A 338 5.63 17.08 7.44
CA PRO A 338 4.33 17.76 7.54
C PRO A 338 4.50 19.11 8.25
N SER A 339 3.87 20.15 7.70
CA SER A 339 3.73 21.42 8.42
C SER A 339 2.86 21.21 9.66
N ASP A 340 3.01 22.08 10.67
CA ASP A 340 2.13 22.03 11.85
C ASP A 340 0.67 22.16 11.45
N GLU A 341 0.35 23.00 10.47
CA GLU A 341 -1.02 23.12 9.95
C GLU A 341 -1.55 21.82 9.32
N GLN A 342 -0.73 21.14 8.51
CA GLN A 342 -1.09 19.85 7.92
C GLN A 342 -1.27 18.77 9.00
N LEU A 343 -0.33 18.70 9.94
CA LEU A 343 -0.39 17.76 11.05
C LEU A 343 -1.65 18.02 11.90
N CYS A 344 -1.96 19.30 12.14
CA CYS A 344 -3.17 19.68 12.84
C CYS A 344 -4.42 19.26 12.08
N ARG A 345 -4.48 19.56 10.78
CA ARG A 345 -5.62 19.16 9.94
C ARG A 345 -5.84 17.64 9.95
N LEU A 346 -4.77 16.85 9.88
CA LEU A 346 -4.84 15.39 9.84
C LEU A 346 -5.22 14.78 11.21
N LEU A 347 -4.65 15.30 12.30
CA LEU A 347 -4.94 14.82 13.66
C LEU A 347 -6.35 15.22 14.16
N TRP A 348 -6.85 16.40 13.78
CA TRP A 348 -8.15 16.95 14.24
C TRP A 348 -9.39 16.40 13.51
N ARG A 349 -9.23 15.61 12.44
CA ARG A 349 -10.36 15.06 11.64
C ARG A 349 -11.31 14.12 12.37
N LYS A 350 -10.91 13.61 13.52
CA LYS A 350 -11.72 12.67 14.31
C LYS A 350 -11.75 13.23 15.73
N ASP A 351 -12.94 13.48 16.28
CA ASP A 351 -13.14 13.98 17.66
C ASP A 351 -12.22 13.22 18.64
N ARG A 352 -11.27 13.94 19.26
CA ARG A 352 -10.26 13.39 20.19
C ARG A 352 -9.90 14.39 21.27
N ALA A 353 -9.39 13.85 22.37
CA ALA A 353 -8.80 14.59 23.47
C ALA A 353 -7.52 15.32 23.02
N GLU A 354 -7.38 16.59 23.40
CA GLU A 354 -6.20 17.42 23.10
C GLU A 354 -4.89 16.80 23.61
N GLU A 355 -4.95 15.99 24.68
CA GLU A 355 -3.79 15.29 25.26
C GLU A 355 -3.10 14.31 24.30
N GLU A 356 -3.84 13.57 23.46
CA GLU A 356 -3.23 12.63 22.48
C GLU A 356 -2.46 13.40 21.39
N LYS A 357 -2.90 14.64 21.08
CA LYS A 357 -2.29 15.48 20.06
C LYS A 357 -0.95 16.03 20.54
N GLU A 358 -0.94 16.59 21.75
CA GLU A 358 0.26 17.12 22.37
C GLU A 358 1.34 16.03 22.50
N ALA A 359 0.95 14.81 22.91
CA ALA A 359 1.88 13.68 23.00
C ALA A 359 2.44 13.21 21.65
N VAL A 360 1.73 13.43 20.53
CA VAL A 360 2.26 13.16 19.18
C VAL A 360 3.23 14.26 18.76
N LEU A 361 2.88 15.53 18.99
CA LEU A 361 3.73 16.69 18.67
C LEU A 361 5.06 16.62 19.43
N GLN A 362 5.01 16.41 20.75
CA GLN A 362 6.19 16.26 21.59
C GLN A 362 7.10 15.12 21.11
N ARG A 363 6.52 13.95 20.77
CA ARG A 363 7.33 12.84 20.21
C ARG A 363 7.97 13.19 18.88
N LEU A 364 7.30 13.96 18.02
CA LEU A 364 7.87 14.41 16.75
C LEU A 364 9.02 15.38 16.95
N GLU A 365 8.94 16.26 17.94
CA GLU A 365 10.01 17.19 18.31
C GLU A 365 11.21 16.45 18.92
N GLU A 366 10.98 15.54 19.86
CA GLU A 366 12.05 14.81 20.56
C GLU A 366 12.73 13.76 19.67
N ARG A 367 11.94 13.03 18.87
CA ARG A 367 12.37 11.79 18.19
C ARG A 367 12.39 11.90 16.67
N GLY A 368 11.79 12.94 16.10
CA GLY A 368 11.72 13.18 14.65
C GLY A 368 10.65 12.37 13.92
N SER A 369 10.11 11.30 14.52
CA SER A 369 9.04 10.47 13.92
C SER A 369 8.06 9.92 14.95
N ALA A 370 6.80 9.74 14.55
CA ALA A 370 5.76 9.15 15.39
C ALA A 370 4.77 8.33 14.56
N TYR A 371 4.47 7.10 14.98
CA TYR A 371 3.38 6.29 14.44
C TYR A 371 2.12 6.43 15.31
N VAL A 372 0.99 6.67 14.64
CA VAL A 372 -0.33 6.81 15.25
C VAL A 372 -1.20 5.62 14.82
N ALA A 373 -1.25 4.59 15.66
CA ALA A 373 -1.88 3.29 15.35
C ALA A 373 -3.35 3.40 14.92
N ARG A 374 -4.12 4.32 15.51
CA ARG A 374 -5.54 4.54 15.19
C ARG A 374 -5.76 5.08 13.79
N LEU A 375 -4.85 5.93 13.31
CA LEU A 375 -4.90 6.49 11.96
C LEU A 375 -4.19 5.58 10.96
N ASN A 376 -3.39 4.63 11.45
CA ASN A 376 -2.43 3.89 10.67
C ASN A 376 -1.51 4.81 9.87
N THR A 377 -1.00 5.86 10.53
CA THR A 377 -0.21 6.91 9.89
C THR A 377 1.11 7.08 10.60
N LEU A 378 2.19 7.19 9.84
CA LEU A 378 3.53 7.46 10.32
C LEU A 378 3.97 8.84 9.84
N TYR A 379 4.23 9.73 10.79
CA TYR A 379 4.73 11.07 10.52
C TYR A 379 6.26 11.09 10.70
N VAL A 380 6.97 11.67 9.72
CA VAL A 380 8.43 11.86 9.79
C VAL A 380 8.75 13.34 9.58
N ARG A 381 9.01 14.05 10.66
CA ARG A 381 9.48 15.45 10.64
C ARG A 381 10.98 15.52 10.38
N GLU A 382 11.74 14.66 11.07
CA GLU A 382 13.18 14.49 10.91
C GLU A 382 13.51 13.00 10.92
N PHE A 383 14.21 12.51 9.90
CA PHE A 383 14.56 11.09 9.84
C PHE A 383 15.67 10.74 10.83
N ARG A 384 15.32 10.02 11.90
CA ARG A 384 16.27 9.48 12.88
C ARG A 384 16.14 7.97 12.93
N MET A 385 17.12 7.26 12.35
CA MET A 385 17.08 5.80 12.13
C MET A 385 16.60 4.99 13.34
N ALA A 386 17.13 5.26 14.55
CA ALA A 386 16.77 4.52 15.76
C ALA A 386 15.28 4.63 16.10
N TYR A 387 14.73 5.85 16.04
CA TYR A 387 13.34 6.12 16.40
C TYR A 387 12.37 5.74 15.28
N THR A 388 12.72 5.99 14.01
CA THR A 388 11.89 5.55 12.88
C THR A 388 11.79 4.02 12.82
N ALA A 389 12.88 3.30 13.12
CA ALA A 389 12.84 1.84 13.22
C ALA A 389 11.97 1.35 14.39
N GLU A 390 11.92 2.09 15.49
CA GLU A 390 11.01 1.81 16.62
C GLU A 390 9.54 2.00 16.23
N GLU A 391 9.20 3.11 15.57
CA GLU A 391 7.84 3.38 15.10
C GLU A 391 7.39 2.36 14.03
N VAL A 392 8.32 1.91 13.17
CA VAL A 392 8.08 0.82 12.21
C VAL A 392 7.80 -0.52 12.91
N ALA A 393 8.54 -0.84 13.97
CA ALA A 393 8.28 -2.03 14.78
C ALA A 393 6.96 -1.93 15.55
N ARG A 394 6.61 -0.73 16.03
CA ARG A 394 5.32 -0.42 16.66
C ARG A 394 4.17 -0.64 15.68
N PHE A 395 4.27 -0.10 14.46
CA PHE A 395 3.35 -0.39 13.36
C PHE A 395 3.18 -1.90 13.15
N LEU A 396 4.28 -2.65 13.03
CA LEU A 396 4.19 -4.08 12.80
C LEU A 396 3.54 -4.84 13.95
N HIS A 397 3.75 -4.43 15.19
CA HIS A 397 3.06 -5.01 16.35
C HIS A 397 1.54 -4.89 16.19
N HIS A 398 1.06 -3.68 15.86
CA HIS A 398 -0.36 -3.46 15.64
C HIS A 398 -0.85 -4.20 14.38
N ALA A 399 -0.13 -4.13 13.26
CA ALA A 399 -0.57 -4.70 11.98
C ALA A 399 -0.65 -6.23 12.00
N CYS A 400 0.28 -6.88 12.72
CA CYS A 400 0.24 -8.33 12.95
C CYS A 400 -1.00 -8.78 13.73
N ARG A 401 -1.63 -7.87 14.46
CA ARG A 401 -2.86 -8.07 15.25
C ARG A 401 -4.10 -7.49 14.57
N GLY A 402 -3.95 -7.03 13.32
CA GLY A 402 -5.02 -6.45 12.51
C GLY A 402 -5.18 -4.93 12.62
N LEU A 403 -4.31 -4.19 13.32
CA LEU A 403 -4.48 -2.77 13.70
C LEU A 403 -5.77 -2.55 14.53
N PRO A 404 -6.04 -1.37 15.14
CA PRO A 404 -7.36 -1.10 15.72
C PRO A 404 -8.39 -0.88 14.59
N LEU A 405 -8.56 -1.88 13.71
CA LEU A 405 -9.78 -2.03 12.94
C LEU A 405 -10.92 -1.95 13.94
N ARG A 406 -11.98 -1.21 13.60
CA ARG A 406 -13.28 -1.32 14.26
C ARG A 406 -13.44 -2.77 14.71
N ALA A 407 -13.35 -3.00 16.01
CA ALA A 407 -13.80 -4.24 16.59
C ALA A 407 -15.17 -4.47 15.96
N ASN A 408 -15.39 -5.64 15.37
CA ASN A 408 -16.69 -6.04 14.85
C ASN A 408 -17.75 -5.78 15.93
N GLY A 409 -18.36 -4.59 15.97
CA GLY A 409 -19.41 -4.16 16.91
C GLY A 409 -19.20 -4.38 18.41
N HIS A 410 -18.11 -5.02 18.84
CA HIS A 410 -17.91 -5.46 20.20
C HIS A 410 -16.89 -4.54 20.83
N ILE A 411 -17.41 -3.57 21.59
CA ILE A 411 -16.68 -2.94 22.68
C ILE A 411 -16.12 -4.09 23.50
N SER A 412 -14.81 -4.36 23.39
CA SER A 412 -14.14 -5.23 24.35
C SER A 412 -14.39 -4.64 25.72
N ASP A 413 -14.73 -5.50 26.69
CA ASP A 413 -14.84 -5.09 28.08
C ASP A 413 -13.65 -4.21 28.49
N PRO A 414 -13.85 -3.21 29.36
CA PRO A 414 -12.78 -2.31 29.77
C PRO A 414 -11.56 -3.11 30.22
N ILE A 415 -10.44 -2.94 29.52
CA ILE A 415 -9.16 -3.56 29.87
C ILE A 415 -8.81 -3.06 31.27
N GLY A 416 -8.55 -3.98 32.21
CA GLY A 416 -8.10 -3.61 33.54
C GLY A 416 -6.81 -2.78 33.47
N ALA A 417 -6.65 -1.79 34.36
CA ALA A 417 -5.50 -0.88 34.36
C ALA A 417 -4.15 -1.63 34.31
N GLU A 418 -4.06 -2.77 35.00
CA GLU A 418 -2.87 -3.63 34.99
C GLU A 418 -2.58 -4.24 33.61
N ASP A 419 -3.59 -4.77 32.91
CA ASP A 419 -3.38 -5.31 31.56
C ASP A 419 -3.06 -4.22 30.55
N LEU A 420 -3.66 -3.03 30.70
CA LEU A 420 -3.34 -1.88 29.86
C LEU A 420 -1.86 -1.49 30.03
N PHE A 421 -1.37 -1.45 31.28
CA PHE A 421 0.02 -1.18 31.61
C PHE A 421 0.96 -2.20 30.98
N TYR A 422 0.73 -3.50 31.17
CA TYR A 422 1.60 -4.53 30.61
C TYR A 422 1.49 -4.68 29.10
N ALA A 423 0.31 -4.42 28.51
CA ALA A 423 0.16 -4.37 27.07
C ALA A 423 1.01 -3.25 26.46
N ARG A 424 0.99 -2.06 27.07
CA ARG A 424 1.83 -0.92 26.65
C ARG A 424 3.32 -1.20 26.85
N ALA A 425 3.71 -1.82 27.97
CA ALA A 425 5.09 -2.22 28.21
C ALA A 425 5.58 -3.26 27.19
N LEU A 426 4.75 -4.24 26.84
CA LEU A 426 5.05 -5.22 25.78
C LEU A 426 5.17 -4.57 24.41
N GLU A 427 4.29 -3.63 24.07
CA GLU A 427 4.38 -2.86 22.83
C GLU A 427 5.73 -2.11 22.74
N ASN A 428 6.10 -1.38 23.80
CA ASN A 428 7.39 -0.67 23.87
C ASN A 428 8.58 -1.64 23.82
N ALA A 429 8.48 -2.83 24.43
CA ALA A 429 9.52 -3.85 24.35
C ALA A 429 9.73 -4.37 22.93
N LEU A 430 8.64 -4.65 22.19
CA LEU A 430 8.71 -5.12 20.81
C LEU A 430 9.17 -4.01 19.85
N ALA A 431 8.72 -2.78 20.07
CA ALA A 431 9.15 -1.62 19.30
C ALA A 431 10.66 -1.37 19.46
N TYR A 432 11.15 -1.36 20.70
CA TYR A 432 12.56 -1.17 21.02
C TYR A 432 13.42 -2.34 20.50
N LEU A 433 12.98 -3.58 20.70
CA LEU A 433 13.62 -4.77 20.13
C LEU A 433 13.76 -4.64 18.60
N GLY A 434 12.66 -4.31 17.91
CA GLY A 434 12.65 -4.17 16.45
C GLY A 434 13.62 -3.09 15.98
N SER A 435 13.70 -1.97 16.71
CA SER A 435 14.67 -0.91 16.41
C SER A 435 16.13 -1.38 16.56
N ARG A 436 16.47 -2.22 17.56
CA ARG A 436 17.82 -2.76 17.73
C ARG A 436 18.16 -3.81 16.67
N VAL A 437 17.17 -4.56 16.18
CA VAL A 437 17.34 -5.49 15.05
C VAL A 437 17.68 -4.75 13.76
N VAL A 438 17.01 -3.62 13.50
CA VAL A 438 17.21 -2.81 12.29
C VAL A 438 18.43 -1.89 12.40
N TYR A 439 18.69 -1.36 13.60
CA TYR A 439 19.79 -0.46 13.92
C TYR A 439 20.59 -0.98 15.14
N PRO A 440 21.49 -1.96 14.94
CA PRO A 440 22.28 -2.58 16.01
C PRO A 440 23.12 -1.63 16.89
N PRO A 441 23.62 -0.47 16.39
CA PRO A 441 24.34 0.49 17.23
C PRO A 441 23.49 1.18 18.30
N ARG A 442 22.15 1.02 18.31
CA ARG A 442 21.29 1.61 19.35
C ARG A 442 21.72 1.12 20.74
N PRO A 443 22.07 2.02 21.67
CA PRO A 443 22.55 1.64 23.00
C PRO A 443 21.43 0.94 23.77
N PRO A 444 21.70 -0.18 24.47
CA PRO A 444 20.72 -0.87 25.29
C PRO A 444 20.44 -0.09 26.58
N LEU A 445 19.18 -0.07 27.02
CA LEU A 445 18.83 0.34 28.38
C LEU A 445 19.09 -0.82 29.34
N ARG A 446 19.79 -0.56 30.44
CA ARG A 446 20.23 -1.52 31.44
C ARG A 446 19.68 -1.17 32.81
N GLU A 447 19.67 -2.18 33.70
CA GLU A 447 19.32 -1.96 35.11
C GLU A 447 20.29 -1.00 35.81
N ALA A 448 21.56 -0.95 35.38
CA ALA A 448 22.55 0.00 35.90
C ALA A 448 22.13 1.45 35.63
N ASP A 449 21.58 1.73 34.46
CA ASP A 449 21.15 3.07 34.03
C ASP A 449 19.98 3.59 34.88
N LEU A 450 19.21 2.71 35.54
CA LEU A 450 18.16 3.12 36.49
C LEU A 450 18.75 3.74 37.76
N TYR A 451 19.94 3.32 38.18
CA TYR A 451 20.59 3.87 39.37
C TYR A 451 21.20 5.25 39.10
N GLU A 452 21.57 5.54 37.84
CA GLU A 452 22.02 6.88 37.42
C GLU A 452 20.89 7.93 37.57
N LEU A 453 19.62 7.52 37.59
CA LEU A 453 18.50 8.43 37.86
C LEU A 453 18.62 9.09 39.25
N TYR A 454 19.20 8.41 40.25
CA TYR A 454 19.41 9.00 41.58
C TYR A 454 20.55 10.02 41.64
N GLU A 455 21.39 10.07 40.61
CA GLU A 455 22.50 11.03 40.53
C GLU A 455 22.05 12.39 39.96
N GLN A 456 20.82 12.47 39.42
CA GLN A 456 20.28 13.70 38.87
C GLN A 456 19.94 14.72 39.96
N THR A 457 20.26 15.99 39.71
CA THR A 457 19.91 17.07 40.65
C THR A 457 18.45 17.50 40.47
N CYS A 458 17.90 18.17 41.48
CA CYS A 458 16.56 18.76 41.40
C CYS A 458 16.41 19.70 40.21
N GLU A 459 17.43 20.54 39.96
CA GLU A 459 17.43 21.50 38.85
C GLU A 459 17.45 20.81 37.49
N ASP A 460 18.22 19.72 37.35
CA ASP A 460 18.29 18.97 36.08
C ASP A 460 16.96 18.28 35.75
N VAL A 461 16.33 17.63 36.74
CA VAL A 461 15.06 16.92 36.55
C VAL A 461 13.94 17.87 36.13
N GLU A 462 13.84 19.03 36.79
CA GLU A 462 12.79 20.01 36.51
C GLU A 462 13.01 20.78 35.20
N GLN A 463 14.24 20.80 34.66
CA GLN A 463 14.54 21.37 33.33
C GLN A 463 14.38 20.37 32.19
N GLN A 464 14.63 19.08 32.43
CA GLN A 464 14.68 18.05 31.40
C GLN A 464 13.42 17.19 31.33
N SER A 465 12.54 17.28 32.33
CA SER A 465 11.33 16.50 32.41
C SER A 465 10.13 17.35 32.83
N LEU A 466 8.94 16.84 32.56
CA LEU A 466 7.67 17.44 33.01
C LEU A 466 7.32 17.06 34.46
N PHE A 467 8.20 16.30 35.14
CA PHE A 467 7.97 15.80 36.50
C PHE A 467 8.65 16.69 37.54
N SER A 468 8.01 16.82 38.71
CA SER A 468 8.71 17.35 39.88
C SER A 468 9.77 16.36 40.36
N PHE A 469 10.82 16.85 41.03
CA PHE A 469 11.89 15.98 41.56
C PHE A 469 11.35 14.85 42.45
N GLY A 470 10.36 15.13 43.30
CA GLY A 470 9.75 14.12 44.16
C GLY A 470 8.96 13.05 43.39
N GLU A 471 8.35 13.39 42.26
CA GLU A 471 7.65 12.43 41.40
C GLU A 471 8.63 11.57 40.61
N PHE A 472 9.71 12.18 40.12
CA PHE A 472 10.78 11.48 39.44
C PHE A 472 11.44 10.42 40.34
N MET A 473 11.74 10.78 41.60
CA MET A 473 12.31 9.85 42.57
C MET A 473 11.37 8.67 42.88
N LYS A 474 10.07 8.91 43.02
CA LYS A 474 9.06 7.83 43.17
C LYS A 474 9.01 6.92 41.94
N MET A 475 9.22 7.48 40.75
CA MET A 475 9.27 6.70 39.51
C MET A 475 10.52 5.83 39.47
N ALA A 476 11.69 6.36 39.86
CA ALA A 476 12.92 5.59 39.98
C ALA A 476 12.78 4.43 41.00
N ASP A 477 12.20 4.71 42.18
CA ASP A 477 11.89 3.70 43.20
C ASP A 477 10.98 2.59 42.63
N PHE A 478 9.92 2.99 41.92
CA PHE A 478 9.01 2.04 41.25
C PHE A 478 9.73 1.19 40.21
N MET A 479 10.56 1.77 39.33
CA MET A 479 11.29 1.05 38.29
C MET A 479 12.21 -0.03 38.89
N ILE A 480 13.00 0.32 39.91
CA ILE A 480 13.95 -0.60 40.53
C ILE A 480 13.20 -1.71 41.28
N LEU A 481 12.20 -1.35 42.07
CA LEU A 481 11.39 -2.32 42.82
C LEU A 481 10.64 -3.27 41.87
N HIS A 482 10.10 -2.76 40.76
CA HIS A 482 9.41 -3.57 39.76
C HIS A 482 10.39 -4.56 39.10
N ARG A 483 11.62 -4.13 38.77
CA ARG A 483 12.66 -5.03 38.21
C ARG A 483 13.06 -6.16 39.15
N GLU A 484 12.99 -5.97 40.46
CA GLU A 484 13.16 -7.05 41.44
C GLU A 484 11.93 -7.96 41.51
N PHE A 485 10.74 -7.35 41.54
CA PHE A 485 9.45 -8.05 41.59
C PHE A 485 9.24 -9.00 40.41
N GLU A 486 9.66 -8.59 39.21
CA GLU A 486 9.61 -9.35 37.96
C GLU A 486 10.14 -10.79 38.05
N LEU A 487 11.21 -11.03 38.81
CA LEU A 487 11.88 -12.33 38.87
C LEU A 487 11.22 -13.31 39.84
N ASP A 488 10.68 -12.79 40.94
CA ASP A 488 10.06 -13.60 41.98
C ASP A 488 8.92 -12.83 42.68
N PRO A 489 7.74 -12.69 42.02
CA PRO A 489 6.59 -12.03 42.64
C PRO A 489 6.15 -12.69 43.95
N ARG A 490 6.42 -14.00 44.12
CA ARG A 490 6.02 -14.79 45.31
C ARG A 490 6.82 -14.44 46.55
N ARG A 491 7.94 -13.73 46.37
CA ARG A 491 8.79 -13.25 47.47
C ARG A 491 8.13 -12.13 48.26
N PHE A 492 7.07 -11.53 47.70
CA PHE A 492 6.26 -10.50 48.31
C PHE A 492 4.91 -11.11 48.73
N PRO A 493 4.54 -11.07 50.03
CA PRO A 493 3.26 -11.59 50.52
C PRO A 493 2.05 -10.90 49.88
N GLU A 494 2.19 -9.61 49.59
CA GLU A 494 1.24 -8.74 48.90
C GLU A 494 2.02 -7.89 47.90
N THR A 495 1.34 -7.39 46.85
CA THR A 495 1.99 -6.50 45.88
C THR A 495 2.46 -5.22 46.60
N PRO A 496 3.74 -4.85 46.53
CA PRO A 496 4.22 -3.62 47.15
C PRO A 496 3.46 -2.39 46.66
N LYS A 497 3.06 -1.51 47.58
CA LYS A 497 2.29 -0.28 47.26
C LYS A 497 2.90 0.56 46.12
N PRO A 498 4.23 0.79 46.03
CA PRO A 498 4.80 1.52 44.90
C PRO A 498 4.57 0.82 43.54
N ILE A 499 4.49 -0.52 43.52
CA ILE A 499 4.17 -1.27 42.31
C ILE A 499 2.71 -1.08 41.93
N GLU A 500 1.79 -1.15 42.89
CA GLU A 500 0.36 -0.90 42.65
C GLU A 500 0.13 0.52 42.13
N GLU A 501 0.72 1.53 42.76
CA GLU A 501 0.63 2.93 42.36
C GLU A 501 1.23 3.18 40.97
N GLY A 502 2.38 2.56 40.66
CA GLY A 502 3.02 2.69 39.36
C GLY A 502 2.22 2.02 38.23
N VAL A 503 1.67 0.83 38.47
CA VAL A 503 0.83 0.11 37.49
C VAL A 503 -0.50 0.81 37.26
N GLN A 504 -1.05 1.48 38.27
CA GLN A 504 -2.29 2.28 38.17
C GLN A 504 -2.05 3.73 37.71
N SER A 505 -0.82 4.10 37.36
CA SER A 505 -0.50 5.45 36.89
C SER A 505 -1.23 5.79 35.59
N THR A 506 -1.40 7.09 35.34
CA THR A 506 -2.07 7.64 34.14
C THR A 506 -1.24 8.78 33.54
N GLY A 507 -1.55 9.17 32.30
CA GLY A 507 -0.88 10.29 31.61
C GLY A 507 0.62 10.04 31.40
N GLU A 508 1.43 11.09 31.52
CA GLU A 508 2.88 11.04 31.27
C GLU A 508 3.63 10.03 32.15
N LYS A 509 3.18 9.83 33.40
CA LYS A 509 3.77 8.84 34.31
C LYS A 509 3.60 7.42 33.78
N PHE A 510 2.42 7.12 33.23
CA PHE A 510 2.13 5.83 32.61
C PHE A 510 2.98 5.61 31.37
N ASP A 511 3.08 6.61 30.50
CA ASP A 511 3.86 6.52 29.26
C ASP A 511 5.35 6.34 29.55
N TYR A 512 5.89 7.09 30.51
CA TYR A 512 7.27 6.96 30.95
C TYR A 512 7.54 5.57 31.55
N ALA A 513 6.74 5.15 32.53
CA ALA A 513 6.89 3.87 33.22
C ALA A 513 6.88 2.67 32.27
N THR A 514 5.86 2.61 31.40
CA THR A 514 5.69 1.52 30.44
C THR A 514 6.77 1.54 29.37
N GLN A 515 7.30 2.72 29.01
CA GLN A 515 8.42 2.83 28.08
C GLN A 515 9.72 2.30 28.67
N GLN A 516 10.08 2.72 29.90
CA GLN A 516 11.33 2.28 30.54
C GLN A 516 11.34 0.76 30.77
N LEU A 517 10.26 0.21 31.33
CA LEU A 517 10.12 -1.24 31.50
C LEU A 517 10.13 -1.97 30.16
N GLY A 518 9.46 -1.41 29.16
CA GLY A 518 9.49 -1.93 27.80
C GLY A 518 10.90 -1.98 27.23
N TYR A 519 11.68 -0.91 27.33
CA TYR A 519 13.06 -0.84 26.81
C TYR A 519 14.01 -1.81 27.53
N LEU A 520 13.87 -1.98 28.85
CA LEU A 520 14.62 -2.98 29.60
C LEU A 520 14.30 -4.40 29.11
N LEU A 521 13.02 -4.74 28.98
CA LEU A 521 12.59 -6.04 28.46
C LEU A 521 13.00 -6.24 26.99
N GLY A 522 12.91 -5.20 26.16
CA GLY A 522 13.35 -5.20 24.77
C GLY A 522 14.86 -5.44 24.63
N SER A 523 15.66 -4.86 25.53
CA SER A 523 17.11 -5.12 25.62
C SER A 523 17.39 -6.57 26.02
N ASP A 524 16.69 -7.09 27.02
CA ASP A 524 16.81 -8.50 27.44
C ASP A 524 16.40 -9.49 26.34
N LEU A 525 15.36 -9.16 25.57
CA LEU A 525 14.92 -9.94 24.41
C LEU A 525 15.95 -9.97 23.29
N TYR A 526 16.52 -8.81 22.96
CA TYR A 526 17.51 -8.71 21.89
C TYR A 526 18.78 -9.50 22.24
N ASP A 527 19.26 -9.36 23.48
CA ASP A 527 20.43 -10.10 23.94
C ASP A 527 20.15 -11.61 23.99
N ALA A 528 18.99 -12.03 24.49
CA ALA A 528 18.58 -13.43 24.45
C ALA A 528 18.45 -13.99 23.02
N TYR A 529 18.12 -13.15 22.04
CA TYR A 529 18.13 -13.50 20.63
C TYR A 529 19.56 -13.68 20.11
N LEU A 530 20.47 -12.75 20.41
CA LEU A 530 21.89 -12.86 20.02
C LEU A 530 22.57 -14.09 20.63
N GLU A 531 22.22 -14.42 21.87
CA GLU A 531 22.70 -15.60 22.60
C GLU A 531 22.04 -16.91 22.12
N GLY A 532 21.06 -16.85 21.20
CA GLY A 532 20.36 -18.02 20.65
C GLY A 532 19.30 -18.65 21.58
N ARG A 533 19.07 -18.08 22.77
CA ARG A 533 18.03 -18.53 23.73
C ARG A 533 16.62 -18.20 23.24
N VAL A 534 16.47 -17.17 22.42
CA VAL A 534 15.22 -16.77 21.76
C VAL A 534 15.40 -16.87 20.25
N THR A 535 14.51 -17.60 19.57
CA THR A 535 14.58 -17.76 18.11
C THR A 535 13.70 -16.74 17.39
N ARG A 536 13.98 -16.50 16.09
CA ARG A 536 13.10 -15.69 15.22
C ARG A 536 11.64 -16.14 15.24
N GLY A 537 11.39 -17.45 15.33
CA GLY A 537 10.04 -18.00 15.44
C GLY A 537 9.33 -17.66 16.75
N VAL A 538 10.07 -17.52 17.86
CA VAL A 538 9.50 -17.01 19.12
C VAL A 538 9.15 -15.53 18.97
N LEU A 539 10.05 -14.72 18.42
CA LEU A 539 9.80 -13.28 18.20
C LEU A 539 8.60 -13.05 17.29
N ARG A 540 8.52 -13.80 16.18
CA ARG A 540 7.37 -13.78 15.27
C ARG A 540 6.06 -14.01 16.02
N ARG A 541 6.00 -15.02 16.90
CA ARG A 541 4.80 -15.29 17.71
C ARG A 541 4.44 -14.14 18.63
N LEU A 542 5.41 -13.45 19.23
CA LEU A 542 5.15 -12.29 20.09
C LEU A 542 4.47 -11.15 19.32
N PHE A 543 4.92 -10.86 18.10
CA PHE A 543 4.27 -9.85 17.24
C PHE A 543 2.84 -10.23 16.85
N LEU A 544 2.54 -11.52 16.73
CA LEU A 544 1.24 -12.05 16.32
C LEU A 544 0.28 -12.34 17.48
N THR A 545 0.73 -12.23 18.74
CA THR A 545 -0.11 -12.63 19.88
C THR A 545 -1.10 -11.53 20.23
N HIS A 546 -2.36 -11.92 20.31
CA HIS A 546 -3.48 -11.13 20.79
C HIS A 546 -3.44 -11.00 22.32
N LEU A 547 -3.59 -9.78 22.84
CA LEU A 547 -3.48 -9.41 24.27
C LEU A 547 -4.82 -8.92 24.85
N GLU A 548 -5.92 -9.06 24.12
CA GLU A 548 -7.25 -8.58 24.50
C GLU A 548 -7.90 -9.35 25.67
N PRO A 549 -7.69 -10.68 25.87
CA PRO A 549 -8.28 -11.37 27.01
C PRO A 549 -7.74 -10.85 28.36
N LEU A 550 -8.61 -10.79 29.37
CA LEU A 550 -8.25 -10.36 30.73
C LEU A 550 -7.11 -11.23 31.31
N GLY A 551 -6.09 -10.58 31.86
CA GLY A 551 -4.86 -11.16 32.41
C GLY A 551 -3.80 -11.54 31.38
N ALA A 552 -4.12 -11.55 30.08
CA ALA A 552 -3.24 -12.09 29.05
C ALA A 552 -1.97 -11.24 28.86
N ALA A 553 -2.09 -9.91 28.91
CA ALA A 553 -0.96 -9.01 28.74
C ALA A 553 0.04 -9.14 29.90
N ARG A 554 -0.49 -9.14 31.13
CA ARG A 554 0.30 -9.38 32.35
C ARG A 554 1.00 -10.74 32.30
N ASP A 555 0.28 -11.81 32.06
CA ASP A 555 0.84 -13.16 32.05
C ASP A 555 1.91 -13.33 30.97
N MET A 556 1.69 -12.73 29.79
CA MET A 556 2.68 -12.70 28.72
C MET A 556 3.95 -11.96 29.17
N TYR A 557 3.83 -10.78 29.78
CA TYR A 557 4.95 -10.00 30.28
C TYR A 557 5.82 -10.81 31.25
N PHE A 558 5.24 -11.34 32.33
CA PHE A 558 5.98 -12.12 33.33
C PHE A 558 6.49 -13.47 32.80
N SER A 559 5.78 -14.09 31.85
CA SER A 559 6.29 -15.28 31.15
C SER A 559 7.55 -14.96 30.36
N LEU A 560 7.55 -13.81 29.67
CA LEU A 560 8.66 -13.37 28.84
C LEU A 560 9.88 -12.99 29.69
N VAL A 561 9.69 -12.20 30.74
CA VAL A 561 10.72 -11.86 31.74
C VAL A 561 11.39 -13.13 32.26
N ARG A 562 10.61 -14.11 32.75
CA ARG A 562 11.16 -15.38 33.25
C ARG A 562 12.00 -16.09 32.19
N LYS A 563 11.53 -16.13 30.95
CA LYS A 563 12.24 -16.76 29.84
C LYS A 563 13.57 -16.08 29.51
N VAL A 564 13.61 -14.75 29.49
CA VAL A 564 14.81 -14.01 29.05
C VAL A 564 15.81 -13.76 30.18
N ARG A 565 15.36 -13.58 31.42
CA ARG A 565 16.24 -13.29 32.57
C ARG A 565 16.66 -14.52 33.37
N ALA A 566 15.84 -15.58 33.48
CA ALA A 566 16.24 -16.77 34.26
C ALA A 566 17.43 -17.54 33.63
N GLY A 567 17.61 -17.46 32.31
CA GLY A 567 18.77 -18.04 31.62
C GLY A 567 20.11 -17.44 32.06
N ARG A 568 20.19 -16.11 32.24
CA ARG A 568 21.41 -15.40 32.67
C ARG A 568 21.90 -15.81 34.06
N LYS A 569 20.99 -16.21 34.96
CA LYS A 569 21.35 -16.64 36.33
C LYS A 569 22.02 -18.02 36.36
N ARG A 570 21.69 -18.92 35.42
CA ARG A 570 22.36 -20.23 35.29
C ARG A 570 23.77 -20.10 34.72
N GLU A 571 23.97 -19.28 33.70
CA GLU A 571 25.28 -19.07 33.08
C GLU A 571 26.27 -18.36 34.00
N ARG A 572 25.84 -17.35 34.77
CA ARG A 572 26.69 -16.72 35.81
C ARG A 572 27.02 -17.67 36.97
N GLY A 573 26.17 -18.66 37.24
CA GLY A 573 26.41 -19.69 38.26
C GLY A 573 27.37 -20.79 37.81
N GLU A 574 27.49 -21.03 36.50
CA GLU A 574 28.41 -22.01 35.91
C GLU A 574 29.77 -21.39 35.55
N ALA A 575 29.83 -20.12 35.16
CA ALA A 575 31.09 -19.38 34.94
C ALA A 575 31.81 -18.95 36.25
N GLY A 576 31.15 -19.12 37.40
CA GLY A 576 31.69 -18.87 38.74
C GLY A 576 32.16 -20.13 39.48
N LYS A 577 32.25 -21.28 38.78
CA LYS A 577 32.93 -22.50 39.22
C LYS A 577 34.12 -22.74 38.30
#